data_AF-A0A925F1X0-F1
#
_entry.id   AF-A0A925F1X0-F1
#
_cell.length_a   1.000
_cell.length_b   1.000
_cell.length_c   1.000
_cell.angle_alpha   90.00
_cell.angle_beta   90.00
_cell.angle_gamma   90.00
#
_symmetry.space_group_name_H-M   'P 1'
#
loop_
_entity.id
_entity.type
_entity.pdbx_description
1 polymer ?
#
loop_
_entity_poly.entity_id
_entity_poly.type
_entity_poly.pdbx_seq_one_letter_code
_entity_poly.pdbx_strand_id
1 'polypeptide(L)'
;LPAIFILCSCAVSAQNIVDLSGFNKKGKAKVESQGSLVSVSWPASDTERARILIDNREGFPLIDALQLIRGKTIINVTQHVDPSFILTIGRRDLVSQNGWNIFFDRVPLKPFTVHPVLIQKKSIAITSSGSRTIIKIGQLSAAHFSGDLEITLYNGSALLNIAAVMSTGMDSTAILYDAGLTASVNPWDNLAWMNVNNQLEREEAGTSDSAKTHKVKYRTILGETKAGTVAVFPAPHQYFYPLDEAFNLNFTWSGKNYRNVLTNYGIGIRQDLYGDKRFVPWFNSPPGTKQRLNFFCLLSDKHGDMVMQEVKKYTNGDVYPKIEGYKKFASHFHNEYVMSVILAGKKVPDTPNFVKVFKTMGVDIVHLGEFHYTAHPKGPDEQRLNELNELFKMCNRYSDSVFLLLPGEEPNEFLGGHWLQFFPKPVYWIMSRAKDVPFISQHPDYGKVYRVNSKEEMLKLLELENGLAWTAHPRTKGSTGYPDKYRSEAFFNSRHFMGAAWKP
;
A
#
# COMPACT_ATOMS: atom_id res chain seq x y z
N LEU A 1 -15.50 66.06 -40.26
CA LEU A 1 -14.72 65.12 -39.42
C LEU A 1 -15.70 64.13 -38.78
N PRO A 2 -15.54 62.81 -38.97
CA PRO A 2 -16.48 61.82 -38.45
C PRO A 2 -16.17 61.47 -37.00
N ALA A 3 -17.21 61.29 -36.18
CA ALA A 3 -17.11 60.84 -34.81
C ALA A 3 -16.87 59.33 -34.75
N ILE A 4 -15.75 58.92 -34.16
CA ILE A 4 -15.41 57.51 -33.91
C ILE A 4 -16.09 57.10 -32.59
N PHE A 5 -17.08 56.22 -32.68
CA PHE A 5 -17.65 55.50 -31.55
C PHE A 5 -16.75 54.32 -31.20
N ILE A 6 -16.06 54.38 -30.05
CA ILE A 6 -15.32 53.25 -29.50
C ILE A 6 -16.32 52.35 -28.76
N LEU A 7 -16.69 51.24 -29.39
CA LEU A 7 -17.40 50.14 -28.74
C LEU A 7 -16.41 49.36 -27.86
N CYS A 8 -16.42 49.66 -26.57
CA CYS A 8 -15.74 48.86 -25.56
C CYS A 8 -16.46 47.51 -25.43
N SER A 9 -15.93 46.48 -26.08
CA SER A 9 -16.43 45.11 -25.93
C SER A 9 -15.95 44.57 -24.58
N CYS A 10 -16.80 44.64 -23.56
CA CYS A 10 -16.57 43.89 -22.32
C CYS A 10 -16.61 42.40 -22.65
N ALA A 11 -15.46 41.75 -22.68
CA ALA A 11 -15.36 40.31 -22.70
C ALA A 11 -15.94 39.78 -21.38
N VAL A 12 -17.18 39.32 -21.41
CA VAL A 12 -17.77 38.53 -20.33
C VAL A 12 -17.03 37.21 -20.34
N SER A 13 -16.09 37.01 -19.42
CA SER A 13 -15.50 35.69 -19.17
C SER A 13 -16.63 34.72 -18.88
N ALA A 14 -16.79 33.71 -19.75
CA ALA A 14 -17.76 32.65 -19.56
C ALA A 14 -17.53 32.01 -18.17
N GLN A 15 -18.51 32.13 -17.28
CA GLN A 15 -18.51 31.37 -16.04
C GLN A 15 -18.61 29.89 -16.42
N ASN A 16 -17.58 29.09 -16.12
CA ASN A 16 -17.71 27.64 -16.20
C ASN A 16 -18.81 27.21 -15.23
N ILE A 17 -19.98 26.88 -15.77
CA ILE A 17 -21.13 26.43 -14.99
C ILE A 17 -20.73 25.11 -14.32
N VAL A 18 -20.88 25.05 -13.00
CA VAL A 18 -20.69 23.81 -12.24
C VAL A 18 -21.81 22.83 -12.61
N ASP A 19 -21.45 21.66 -13.13
CA ASP A 19 -22.42 20.62 -13.44
C ASP A 19 -22.88 19.91 -12.15
N LEU A 20 -24.16 20.07 -11.83
CA LEU A 20 -24.82 19.45 -10.68
C LEU A 20 -25.87 18.41 -11.08
N SER A 21 -25.88 17.96 -12.34
CA SER A 21 -26.87 17.01 -12.85
C SER A 21 -26.89 15.69 -12.07
N GLY A 22 -25.72 15.21 -11.62
CA GLY A 22 -25.58 14.02 -10.79
C GLY A 22 -25.57 14.28 -9.28
N PHE A 23 -25.80 15.51 -8.83
CA PHE A 23 -25.75 15.87 -7.41
C PHE A 23 -27.11 15.67 -6.73
N ASN A 24 -27.14 14.93 -5.62
CA ASN A 24 -28.34 14.79 -4.80
C ASN A 24 -28.57 16.04 -3.93
N LYS A 25 -29.37 16.98 -4.43
CA LYS A 25 -29.75 18.21 -3.70
C LYS A 25 -30.49 17.97 -2.37
N LYS A 26 -31.14 16.81 -2.23
CA LYS A 26 -31.80 16.38 -0.98
C LYS A 26 -30.85 15.67 -0.02
N GLY A 27 -29.60 15.43 -0.42
CA GLY A 27 -28.57 14.83 0.41
C GLY A 27 -28.07 15.75 1.52
N LYS A 28 -27.16 15.21 2.35
CA LYS A 28 -26.58 15.93 3.50
C LYS A 28 -25.48 16.93 3.10
N ALA A 29 -24.87 16.73 1.93
CA ALA A 29 -23.92 17.69 1.37
C ALA A 29 -24.65 18.92 0.83
N LYS A 30 -23.97 20.08 0.84
CA LYS A 30 -24.49 21.34 0.29
C LYS A 30 -23.45 21.91 -0.66
N VAL A 31 -23.93 22.41 -1.80
CA VAL A 31 -23.12 23.03 -2.84
C VAL A 31 -23.63 24.43 -3.06
N GLU A 32 -22.73 25.41 -3.04
CA GLU A 32 -22.99 26.81 -3.31
C GLU A 32 -21.93 27.31 -4.29
N SER A 33 -22.34 28.07 -5.30
CA SER A 33 -21.43 28.67 -6.28
C SER A 33 -21.63 30.17 -6.28
N GLN A 34 -20.56 30.92 -6.04
CA GLN A 34 -20.56 32.38 -6.05
C GLN A 34 -19.38 32.88 -6.89
N GLY A 35 -19.69 33.42 -8.07
CA GLY A 35 -18.66 33.82 -9.03
C GLY A 35 -17.78 32.63 -9.43
N SER A 36 -16.49 32.72 -9.16
CA SER A 36 -15.51 31.66 -9.44
C SER A 36 -15.29 30.68 -8.29
N LEU A 37 -15.91 30.90 -7.13
CA LEU A 37 -15.76 30.05 -5.96
C LEU A 37 -16.90 29.02 -5.89
N VAL A 38 -16.53 27.76 -5.67
CA VAL A 38 -17.46 26.65 -5.44
C VAL A 38 -17.25 26.11 -4.04
N SER A 39 -18.25 26.30 -3.19
CA SER A 39 -18.28 25.81 -1.81
C SER A 39 -19.00 24.47 -1.79
N VAL A 40 -18.34 23.44 -1.25
CA VAL A 40 -18.96 22.14 -0.98
C VAL A 40 -18.77 21.81 0.50
N SER A 41 -19.87 21.71 1.24
CA SER A 41 -19.86 21.29 2.64
C SER A 41 -20.52 19.94 2.83
N TRP A 42 -20.00 19.13 3.75
CA TRP A 42 -20.53 17.81 4.09
C TRP A 42 -20.48 17.56 5.60
N PRO A 43 -21.29 16.65 6.15
CA PRO A 43 -21.22 16.30 7.57
C PRO A 43 -19.88 15.62 7.88
N ALA A 44 -19.10 16.19 8.80
CA ALA A 44 -17.89 15.58 9.35
C ALA A 44 -18.21 14.74 10.60
N SER A 45 -19.27 15.09 11.32
CA SER A 45 -19.88 14.32 12.41
C SER A 45 -21.36 14.73 12.54
N ASP A 46 -22.02 14.35 13.62
CA ASP A 46 -23.40 14.79 13.90
C ASP A 46 -23.49 16.28 14.27
N THR A 47 -22.41 16.86 14.79
CA THR A 47 -22.39 18.26 15.28
C THR A 47 -21.47 19.18 14.46
N GLU A 48 -20.73 18.64 13.50
CA GLU A 48 -19.73 19.37 12.72
C GLU A 48 -19.86 19.08 11.23
N ARG A 49 -19.59 20.11 10.41
CA ARG A 49 -19.46 19.98 8.96
C ARG A 49 -18.04 20.30 8.55
N ALA A 50 -17.53 19.61 7.55
CA ALA A 50 -16.34 20.02 6.82
C ALA A 50 -16.74 20.78 5.55
N ARG A 51 -15.89 21.67 5.07
CA ARG A 51 -16.10 22.45 3.85
C ARG A 51 -14.80 22.56 3.06
N ILE A 52 -14.93 22.42 1.74
CA ILE A 52 -13.89 22.73 0.76
C ILE A 52 -14.38 23.90 -0.09
N LEU A 53 -13.53 24.91 -0.25
CA LEU A 53 -13.73 26.02 -1.19
C LEU A 53 -12.80 25.81 -2.39
N ILE A 54 -13.38 25.66 -3.58
CA ILE A 54 -12.65 25.49 -4.83
C ILE A 54 -12.65 26.82 -5.57
N ASP A 55 -11.46 27.31 -5.94
CA ASP A 55 -11.33 28.49 -6.80
C ASP A 55 -11.08 28.06 -8.24
N ASN A 56 -12.03 28.40 -9.11
CA ASN A 56 -12.00 28.06 -10.52
C ASN A 56 -11.21 29.07 -11.37
N ARG A 57 -10.63 30.12 -10.78
CA ARG A 57 -9.76 31.06 -11.51
C ARG A 57 -8.45 30.39 -11.90
N GLU A 58 -7.99 30.68 -13.11
CA GLU A 58 -6.67 30.30 -13.58
C GLU A 58 -5.59 31.08 -12.80
N GLY A 59 -4.46 30.44 -12.49
CA GLY A 59 -3.35 31.04 -11.74
C GLY A 59 -3.54 31.15 -10.21
N PHE A 60 -4.75 30.92 -9.71
CA PHE A 60 -5.02 30.82 -8.26
C PHE A 60 -4.90 29.36 -7.78
N PRO A 61 -4.62 29.11 -6.49
CA PRO A 61 -4.67 27.75 -5.94
C PRO A 61 -6.04 27.11 -6.14
N LEU A 62 -6.09 25.81 -6.41
CA LEU A 62 -7.33 25.08 -6.62
C LEU A 62 -8.19 25.04 -5.35
N ILE A 63 -7.56 24.79 -4.20
CA ILE A 63 -8.23 24.76 -2.91
C ILE A 63 -7.97 26.10 -2.21
N ASP A 64 -8.98 26.95 -2.22
CA ASP A 64 -8.92 28.24 -1.53
C ASP A 64 -8.93 28.03 -0.01
N ALA A 65 -9.76 27.12 0.49
CA ALA A 65 -9.78 26.77 1.91
C ALA A 65 -10.29 25.34 2.17
N LEU A 66 -9.73 24.72 3.22
CA LEU A 66 -10.29 23.55 3.89
C LEU A 66 -10.70 23.96 5.30
N GLN A 67 -11.94 23.69 5.66
CA GLN A 67 -12.57 24.26 6.86
C GLN A 67 -13.38 23.23 7.64
N LEU A 68 -13.48 23.47 8.95
CA LEU A 68 -14.44 22.85 9.85
C LEU A 68 -15.45 23.89 10.33
N ILE A 69 -16.72 23.50 10.44
CA ILE A 69 -17.84 24.37 10.78
C ILE A 69 -18.62 23.77 11.95
N ARG A 70 -18.69 24.50 13.06
CA ARG A 70 -19.45 24.17 14.26
C ARG A 70 -20.39 25.32 14.61
N GLY A 71 -21.68 25.15 14.33
CA GLY A 71 -22.66 26.23 14.48
C GLY A 71 -22.30 27.43 13.59
N LYS A 72 -22.00 28.57 14.23
CA LYS A 72 -21.58 29.81 13.54
C LYS A 72 -20.06 29.95 13.39
N THR A 73 -19.29 29.08 14.03
CA THR A 73 -17.82 29.13 14.03
C THR A 73 -17.28 28.42 12.79
N ILE A 74 -16.39 29.10 12.06
CA ILE A 74 -15.66 28.55 10.91
C ILE A 74 -14.18 28.52 11.28
N ILE A 75 -13.56 27.35 11.17
CA ILE A 75 -12.14 27.12 11.43
C ILE A 75 -11.46 26.88 10.09
N ASN A 76 -10.56 27.77 9.70
CA ASN A 76 -9.74 27.63 8.51
C ASN A 76 -8.56 26.71 8.82
N VAL A 77 -8.70 25.41 8.55
CA VAL A 77 -7.65 24.42 8.85
C VAL A 77 -6.42 24.68 7.98
N THR A 78 -6.62 24.94 6.69
CA THR A 78 -5.59 25.41 5.75
C THR A 78 -6.22 26.20 4.61
N GLN A 79 -5.41 26.99 3.89
CA GLN A 79 -5.85 27.86 2.80
C GLN A 79 -4.81 27.90 1.69
N HIS A 80 -5.27 28.22 0.47
CA HIS A 80 -4.43 28.51 -0.69
C HIS A 80 -3.45 27.39 -1.06
N VAL A 81 -3.97 26.15 -1.12
CA VAL A 81 -3.19 24.95 -1.44
C VAL A 81 -3.63 24.31 -2.76
N ASP A 82 -2.70 23.64 -3.43
CA ASP A 82 -2.91 22.88 -4.65
C ASP A 82 -2.65 21.39 -4.41
N PRO A 83 -3.60 20.50 -4.77
CA PRO A 83 -3.27 19.11 -5.00
C PRO A 83 -2.18 18.99 -6.04
N SER A 84 -1.08 18.32 -5.70
CA SER A 84 0.07 18.18 -6.57
C SER A 84 0.46 16.72 -6.69
N PHE A 85 0.80 16.30 -7.90
CA PHE A 85 1.18 14.92 -8.20
C PHE A 85 2.41 14.90 -9.09
N ILE A 86 3.27 13.91 -8.86
CA ILE A 86 4.35 13.53 -9.76
C ILE A 86 4.05 12.13 -10.27
N LEU A 87 4.06 11.95 -11.59
CA LEU A 87 3.95 10.66 -12.24
C LEU A 87 5.32 10.23 -12.74
N THR A 88 5.83 9.12 -12.22
CA THR A 88 7.04 8.47 -12.74
C THR A 88 6.62 7.34 -13.66
N ILE A 89 7.14 7.36 -14.89
CA ILE A 89 6.72 6.46 -15.97
C ILE A 89 7.94 5.65 -16.42
N GLY A 90 7.84 4.33 -16.23
CA GLY A 90 8.81 3.35 -16.69
C GLY A 90 8.18 2.34 -17.65
N ARG A 91 8.93 1.28 -17.98
CA ARG A 91 8.52 0.27 -18.96
C ARG A 91 8.58 -1.15 -18.38
N ARG A 92 7.47 -1.86 -18.50
CA ARG A 92 7.35 -3.29 -18.19
C ARG A 92 8.02 -4.14 -19.26
N ASP A 93 8.58 -5.28 -18.84
CA ASP A 93 9.02 -6.34 -19.77
C ASP A 93 7.93 -7.39 -19.94
N LEU A 94 6.91 -7.09 -20.75
CA LEU A 94 5.76 -7.98 -20.98
C LEU A 94 6.14 -9.30 -21.68
N VAL A 95 7.34 -9.42 -22.23
CA VAL A 95 7.75 -10.55 -23.06
C VAL A 95 8.36 -11.66 -22.22
N SER A 96 9.35 -11.35 -21.37
CA SER A 96 10.11 -12.38 -20.66
C SER A 96 9.33 -13.06 -19.53
N GLN A 97 8.15 -12.55 -19.16
CA GLN A 97 7.43 -12.93 -17.95
C GLN A 97 5.90 -13.10 -18.14
N ASN A 98 5.44 -13.43 -19.35
CA ASN A 98 4.04 -13.81 -19.64
C ASN A 98 3.00 -12.70 -19.42
N GLY A 99 3.17 -11.55 -20.08
CA GLY A 99 2.16 -10.49 -20.14
C GLY A 99 2.16 -9.57 -18.93
N TRP A 100 0.99 -9.22 -18.37
CA TRP A 100 0.89 -8.23 -17.29
C TRP A 100 1.07 -8.81 -15.87
N ASN A 101 1.08 -10.13 -15.73
CA ASN A 101 1.21 -10.83 -14.43
C ASN A 101 2.67 -11.00 -14.01
N ILE A 102 3.47 -9.95 -14.18
CA ILE A 102 4.92 -10.00 -13.94
C ILE A 102 5.24 -9.50 -12.55
N PHE A 103 5.93 -10.35 -11.80
CA PHE A 103 6.53 -9.99 -10.53
C PHE A 103 8.03 -9.67 -10.67
N PHE A 104 8.76 -10.49 -11.43
CA PHE A 104 10.22 -10.39 -11.58
C PHE A 104 10.64 -9.40 -12.67
N ASP A 105 10.22 -8.15 -12.55
CA ASP A 105 10.61 -7.07 -13.47
C ASP A 105 11.49 -6.04 -12.76
N ARG A 106 12.52 -5.52 -13.45
CA ARG A 106 13.48 -4.52 -12.96
C ARG A 106 13.28 -3.16 -13.60
N VAL A 107 12.11 -2.58 -13.36
CA VAL A 107 11.71 -1.31 -14.00
C VAL A 107 12.66 -0.15 -13.69
N PRO A 108 13.15 0.06 -12.45
CA PRO A 108 14.04 1.18 -12.13
C PRO A 108 15.39 1.14 -12.83
N LEU A 109 15.80 -0.02 -13.36
CA LEU A 109 17.07 -0.18 -14.08
C LEU A 109 16.95 0.14 -15.58
N LYS A 110 15.72 0.37 -16.07
CA LYS A 110 15.44 0.80 -17.44
C LYS A 110 15.25 2.32 -17.47
N PRO A 111 15.37 2.96 -18.64
CA PRO A 111 15.03 4.38 -18.76
C PRO A 111 13.60 4.66 -18.29
N PHE A 112 13.44 5.67 -17.45
CA PHE A 112 12.15 6.17 -16.99
C PHE A 112 12.15 7.70 -17.02
N THR A 113 10.94 8.28 -16.97
CA THR A 113 10.75 9.73 -16.98
C THR A 113 9.86 10.16 -15.82
N VAL A 114 9.98 11.42 -15.41
CA VAL A 114 9.29 11.97 -14.24
C VAL A 114 8.56 13.23 -14.68
N HIS A 115 7.26 13.30 -14.44
CA HIS A 115 6.41 14.39 -14.94
C HIS A 115 5.54 14.95 -13.82
N PRO A 116 5.41 16.29 -13.68
CA PRO A 116 4.32 16.85 -12.90
C PRO A 116 2.99 16.55 -13.59
N VAL A 117 1.94 16.28 -12.81
CA VAL A 117 0.58 16.23 -13.34
C VAL A 117 0.03 17.65 -13.40
N LEU A 118 -0.26 18.13 -14.61
CA LEU A 118 -0.84 19.45 -14.83
C LEU A 118 -2.35 19.38 -14.62
N ILE A 119 -2.89 20.31 -13.83
CA ILE A 119 -4.32 20.42 -13.54
C ILE A 119 -4.86 21.68 -14.25
N GLN A 120 -5.78 21.49 -15.20
CA GLN A 120 -6.47 22.59 -15.87
C GLN A 120 -7.91 22.65 -15.35
N LYS A 121 -8.35 23.81 -14.86
CA LYS A 121 -9.69 23.99 -14.25
C LYS A 121 -10.78 24.27 -15.31
N LYS A 122 -10.87 23.41 -16.34
CA LYS A 122 -11.77 23.62 -17.49
C LYS A 122 -13.24 23.30 -17.16
N SER A 123 -13.47 22.38 -16.24
CA SER A 123 -14.79 21.93 -15.86
C SER A 123 -14.83 21.51 -14.40
N ILE A 124 -15.99 21.70 -13.76
CA ILE A 124 -16.29 21.19 -12.42
C ILE A 124 -17.63 20.48 -12.50
N ALA A 125 -17.67 19.20 -12.12
CA ALA A 125 -18.89 18.43 -11.98
C ALA A 125 -18.97 17.85 -10.57
N ILE A 126 -20.14 17.92 -9.94
CA ILE A 126 -20.36 17.39 -8.59
C ILE A 126 -21.44 16.33 -8.66
N THR A 127 -21.12 15.15 -8.14
CA THR A 127 -22.02 14.00 -8.13
C THR A 127 -22.16 13.40 -6.74
N SER A 128 -23.26 12.70 -6.49
CA SER A 128 -23.47 11.92 -5.28
C SER A 128 -23.42 10.42 -5.58
N SER A 129 -22.64 9.67 -4.80
CA SER A 129 -22.52 8.21 -4.93
C SER A 129 -22.62 7.56 -3.54
N GLY A 130 -23.77 6.96 -3.24
CA GLY A 130 -24.08 6.47 -1.90
C GLY A 130 -23.94 7.57 -0.85
N SER A 131 -23.07 7.36 0.15
CA SER A 131 -22.76 8.33 1.21
C SER A 131 -21.65 9.32 0.86
N ARG A 132 -21.20 9.36 -0.40
CA ARG A 132 -20.06 10.18 -0.85
C ARG A 132 -20.50 11.29 -1.78
N THR A 133 -19.81 12.41 -1.73
CA THR A 133 -19.89 13.48 -2.73
C THR A 133 -18.57 13.50 -3.49
N ILE A 134 -18.63 13.45 -4.82
CA ILE A 134 -17.44 13.42 -5.68
C ILE A 134 -17.43 14.71 -6.50
N ILE A 135 -16.36 15.48 -6.36
CA ILE A 135 -16.09 16.67 -7.15
C ILE A 135 -15.05 16.29 -8.20
N LYS A 136 -15.45 16.37 -9.47
CA LYS A 136 -14.61 16.07 -10.62
C LYS A 136 -14.15 17.39 -11.25
N ILE A 137 -12.84 17.56 -11.38
CA ILE A 137 -12.22 18.77 -11.93
C ILE A 137 -11.32 18.34 -13.08
N GLY A 138 -11.65 18.78 -14.28
CA GLY A 138 -10.99 18.36 -15.51
C GLY A 138 -10.50 19.55 -16.31
N GLN A 139 -9.38 19.44 -17.03
CA GLN A 139 -8.68 18.20 -17.41
C GLN A 139 -7.28 18.09 -16.77
N LEU A 140 -6.83 16.85 -16.51
CA LEU A 140 -5.46 16.50 -16.12
C LEU A 140 -4.61 16.01 -17.31
N SER A 141 -3.32 16.30 -17.28
CA SER A 141 -2.34 15.75 -18.24
C SER A 141 -0.94 15.55 -17.64
N ALA A 142 -0.26 14.47 -18.04
CA ALA A 142 1.15 14.22 -17.72
C ALA A 142 1.76 13.30 -18.79
N ALA A 143 2.71 13.80 -19.58
CA ALA A 143 3.22 13.09 -20.76
C ALA A 143 2.06 12.57 -21.65
N HIS A 144 1.93 11.25 -21.83
CA HIS A 144 0.88 10.58 -22.61
C HIS A 144 -0.33 10.14 -21.77
N PHE A 145 -0.38 10.53 -20.49
CA PHE A 145 -1.54 10.33 -19.64
C PHE A 145 -2.49 11.53 -19.71
N SER A 146 -3.78 11.25 -19.70
CA SER A 146 -4.84 12.25 -19.52
C SER A 146 -5.95 11.71 -18.62
N GLY A 147 -6.72 12.62 -18.03
CA GLY A 147 -7.83 12.24 -17.17
C GLY A 147 -8.39 13.42 -16.40
N ASP A 148 -8.86 13.17 -15.18
CA ASP A 148 -9.54 14.17 -14.36
C ASP A 148 -9.12 14.02 -12.88
N LEU A 149 -9.17 15.13 -12.16
CA LEU A 149 -9.02 15.12 -10.71
C LEU A 149 -10.37 14.75 -10.10
N GLU A 150 -10.37 13.85 -9.13
CA GLU A 150 -11.53 13.52 -8.32
C GLU A 150 -11.24 13.78 -6.84
N ILE A 151 -12.05 14.64 -6.23
CA ILE A 151 -12.07 14.88 -4.79
C ILE A 151 -13.31 14.20 -4.22
N THR A 152 -13.12 13.14 -3.43
CA THR A 152 -14.20 12.40 -2.78
C THR A 152 -14.32 12.82 -1.32
N LEU A 153 -15.51 13.28 -0.94
CA LEU A 153 -15.87 13.71 0.41
C LEU A 153 -16.68 12.61 1.10
N TYR A 154 -16.31 12.23 2.32
CA TYR A 154 -16.93 11.12 3.04
C TYR A 154 -17.88 11.63 4.13
N ASN A 155 -19.18 11.43 3.97
CA ASN A 155 -20.16 11.80 5.01
C ASN A 155 -19.88 11.04 6.32
N GLY A 156 -19.89 11.77 7.44
CA GLY A 156 -19.60 11.24 8.77
C GLY A 156 -18.11 11.27 9.14
N SER A 157 -17.28 11.91 8.31
CA SER A 157 -15.87 12.16 8.62
C SER A 157 -15.37 13.44 7.94
N ALA A 158 -14.44 14.16 8.57
CA ALA A 158 -13.70 15.27 7.95
C ALA A 158 -12.63 14.79 6.94
N LEU A 159 -12.72 13.54 6.49
CA LEU A 159 -11.85 12.91 5.50
C LEU A 159 -12.26 13.29 4.07
N LEU A 160 -11.27 13.59 3.25
CA LEU A 160 -11.38 13.64 1.80
C LEU A 160 -10.29 12.78 1.13
N ASN A 161 -10.60 12.21 -0.03
CA ASN A 161 -9.63 11.54 -0.90
C ASN A 161 -9.45 12.39 -2.15
N ILE A 162 -8.21 12.69 -2.50
CA ILE A 162 -7.87 13.44 -3.71
C ILE A 162 -7.13 12.49 -4.65
N ALA A 163 -7.66 12.31 -5.86
CA ALA A 163 -7.15 11.36 -6.83
C ALA A 163 -6.95 11.99 -8.21
N ALA A 164 -5.75 11.88 -8.76
CA ALA A 164 -5.56 12.00 -10.20
C ALA A 164 -6.00 10.67 -10.85
N VAL A 165 -7.14 10.69 -11.55
CA VAL A 165 -7.69 9.52 -12.25
C VAL A 165 -7.30 9.62 -13.71
N MET A 166 -6.24 8.90 -14.09
CA MET A 166 -5.61 9.06 -15.40
C MET A 166 -5.47 7.73 -16.13
N SER A 167 -5.46 7.80 -17.45
CA SER A 167 -5.24 6.65 -18.32
C SER A 167 -4.26 7.01 -19.43
N THR A 168 -3.61 5.98 -19.99
CA THR A 168 -2.73 6.07 -21.15
C THR A 168 -3.18 5.06 -22.21
N GLY A 169 -2.91 5.35 -23.47
CA GLY A 169 -3.00 4.37 -24.56
C GLY A 169 -1.71 3.57 -24.77
N MET A 170 -0.61 3.94 -24.10
CA MET A 170 0.68 3.28 -24.30
C MET A 170 0.75 1.94 -23.56
N ASP A 171 1.13 0.90 -24.31
CA ASP A 171 1.32 -0.43 -23.78
C ASP A 171 2.64 -0.58 -23.01
N SER A 172 2.78 -1.65 -22.23
CA SER A 172 3.96 -1.92 -21.39
C SER A 172 4.31 -0.79 -20.40
N THR A 173 3.33 0.04 -20.02
CA THR A 173 3.56 1.17 -19.11
C THR A 173 3.60 0.70 -17.65
N ALA A 174 4.67 1.10 -16.94
CA ALA A 174 4.81 0.96 -15.50
C ALA A 174 4.77 2.34 -14.83
N ILE A 175 4.14 2.45 -13.66
CA ILE A 175 4.04 3.74 -12.96
C ILE A 175 4.36 3.67 -11.48
N LEU A 176 4.89 4.78 -10.97
CA LEU A 176 4.83 5.20 -9.57
C LEU A 176 4.32 6.63 -9.50
N TYR A 177 3.84 7.03 -8.33
CA TYR A 177 3.43 8.39 -8.07
C TYR A 177 3.80 8.88 -6.67
N ASP A 178 4.06 10.17 -6.63
CA ASP A 178 4.12 10.98 -5.41
C ASP A 178 2.94 11.95 -5.44
N ALA A 179 2.40 12.31 -4.28
CA ALA A 179 1.27 13.23 -4.22
C ALA A 179 1.23 14.00 -2.90
N GLY A 180 0.59 15.15 -2.89
CA GLY A 180 0.46 15.96 -1.68
C GLY A 180 -0.25 17.28 -1.90
N LEU A 181 -0.11 18.17 -0.92
CA LEU A 181 -0.58 19.55 -0.97
C LEU A 181 0.63 20.47 -1.07
N THR A 182 0.64 21.35 -2.07
CA THR A 182 1.66 22.41 -2.20
C THR A 182 1.03 23.79 -2.15
N ALA A 183 1.84 24.81 -1.87
CA ALA A 183 1.44 26.20 -1.90
C ALA A 183 2.63 27.10 -2.23
N SER A 184 2.37 28.19 -2.94
CA SER A 184 3.38 29.21 -3.26
C SER A 184 3.90 29.91 -2.00
N VAL A 185 3.01 30.09 -1.01
CA VAL A 185 3.34 30.54 0.35
C VAL A 185 3.05 29.39 1.31
N ASN A 186 4.04 29.02 2.14
CA ASN A 186 3.87 27.92 3.11
C ASN A 186 2.71 28.24 4.07
N PRO A 187 1.66 27.40 4.14
CA PRO A 187 0.54 27.62 5.05
C PRO A 187 0.74 26.95 6.41
N TRP A 188 1.81 26.17 6.60
CA TRP A 188 2.06 25.38 7.81
C TRP A 188 3.00 26.11 8.76
N ASP A 189 2.65 26.13 10.04
CA ASP A 189 3.53 26.58 11.13
C ASP A 189 4.47 25.45 11.58
N ASN A 190 3.94 24.22 11.68
CA ASN A 190 4.70 23.05 12.11
C ASN A 190 4.40 21.83 11.24
N LEU A 191 5.37 20.92 11.20
CA LEU A 191 5.23 19.58 10.67
C LEU A 191 5.29 18.57 11.80
N ALA A 192 4.50 17.51 11.71
CA ALA A 192 4.59 16.40 12.65
C ALA A 192 4.37 15.04 11.98
N TRP A 193 4.99 14.00 12.52
CA TRP A 193 4.80 12.62 12.07
C TRP A 193 5.14 11.65 13.19
N MET A 194 4.66 10.40 13.06
CA MET A 194 5.07 9.35 13.98
C MET A 194 6.35 8.68 13.44
N ASN A 195 7.43 8.64 14.20
CA ASN A 195 8.64 7.90 13.80
C ASN A 195 8.44 6.38 13.91
N VAL A 196 9.45 5.60 13.47
CA VAL A 196 9.40 4.12 13.49
C VAL A 196 9.37 3.51 14.90
N ASN A 197 9.75 4.29 15.91
CA ASN A 197 9.69 3.91 17.34
C ASN A 197 8.37 4.32 17.99
N ASN A 198 7.39 4.77 17.21
CA ASN A 198 6.07 5.21 17.69
C ASN A 198 6.15 6.43 18.63
N GLN A 199 7.09 7.34 18.35
CA GLN A 199 7.18 8.66 19.00
C GLN A 199 6.78 9.76 18.01
N LEU A 200 6.06 10.76 18.51
CA LEU A 200 5.71 11.94 17.72
C LEU A 200 6.95 12.81 17.53
N GLU A 201 7.35 12.98 16.28
CA GLU A 201 8.31 14.00 15.87
C GLU A 201 7.54 15.26 15.49
N ARG A 202 8.11 16.41 15.83
CA ARG A 202 7.55 17.71 15.49
C ARG A 202 8.69 18.69 15.21
N GLU A 203 8.61 19.38 14.09
CA GLU A 203 9.54 20.45 13.72
C GLU A 203 8.79 21.66 13.19
N GLU A 204 9.37 22.85 13.35
CA GLU A 204 8.85 24.05 12.68
C GLU A 204 8.93 23.85 11.17
N ALA A 205 7.90 24.28 10.44
CA ALA A 205 7.87 24.18 8.99
C ALA A 205 8.95 25.11 8.39
N GLY A 206 10.13 24.54 8.15
CA GLY A 206 11.32 25.31 7.81
C GLY A 206 11.26 26.01 6.46
N THR A 207 12.17 26.97 6.24
CA THR A 207 12.32 27.70 4.98
C THR A 207 13.28 27.03 3.99
N SER A 208 13.77 25.82 4.30
CA SER A 208 14.72 25.09 3.44
C SER A 208 14.21 24.99 2.01
N ASP A 209 15.07 25.36 1.07
CA ASP A 209 14.76 25.27 -0.36
C ASP A 209 14.80 23.84 -0.90
N SER A 210 15.11 22.85 -0.07
CA SER A 210 15.15 21.44 -0.44
C SER A 210 14.16 20.62 0.37
N ALA A 211 13.39 19.78 -0.32
CA ALA A 211 12.48 18.86 0.33
C ALA A 211 13.23 17.71 1.03
N LYS A 212 12.65 17.24 2.14
CA LYS A 212 13.12 16.11 2.93
C LYS A 212 12.14 14.95 2.81
N THR A 213 12.63 13.74 3.08
CA THR A 213 11.81 12.53 3.17
C THR A 213 11.86 11.95 4.57
N HIS A 214 10.76 11.39 5.05
CA HIS A 214 10.63 11.02 6.47
C HIS A 214 10.38 9.54 6.67
N LYS A 215 11.12 8.92 7.62
CA LYS A 215 10.84 7.58 8.13
C LYS A 215 9.63 7.64 9.05
N VAL A 216 8.48 7.19 8.55
CA VAL A 216 7.20 7.33 9.25
C VAL A 216 6.57 5.98 9.58
N LYS A 217 5.98 5.87 10.77
CA LYS A 217 4.95 4.88 11.10
C LYS A 217 3.58 5.45 10.70
N TYR A 218 2.62 4.58 10.39
CA TYR A 218 1.28 4.96 9.89
C TYR A 218 1.25 5.79 8.59
N ARG A 219 2.39 5.92 7.89
CA ARG A 219 2.49 6.52 6.54
C ARG A 219 1.90 7.93 6.46
N THR A 220 1.99 8.70 7.54
CA THR A 220 1.27 9.98 7.68
C THR A 220 2.23 11.11 7.98
N ILE A 221 2.00 12.26 7.36
CA ILE A 221 2.59 13.56 7.72
C ILE A 221 1.49 14.56 8.04
N LEU A 222 1.71 15.38 9.05
CA LEU A 222 0.78 16.40 9.54
C LEU A 222 1.33 17.78 9.18
N GLY A 223 0.52 18.61 8.54
CA GLY A 223 0.75 20.05 8.41
C GLY A 223 -0.13 20.79 9.41
N GLU A 224 0.48 21.44 10.38
CA GLU A 224 -0.20 22.15 11.47
C GLU A 224 -0.19 23.66 11.19
N THR A 225 -1.34 24.29 11.39
CA THR A 225 -1.53 25.74 11.41
C THR A 225 -1.95 26.17 12.82
N LYS A 226 -2.04 27.46 13.12
CA LYS A 226 -2.62 27.94 14.39
C LYS A 226 -4.06 27.47 14.63
N ALA A 227 -4.80 27.16 13.57
CA ALA A 227 -6.23 26.88 13.62
C ALA A 227 -6.56 25.38 13.57
N GLY A 228 -5.65 24.54 13.07
CA GLY A 228 -5.88 23.11 12.99
C GLY A 228 -4.79 22.37 12.23
N THR A 229 -5.07 21.14 11.84
CA THR A 229 -4.12 20.24 11.17
C THR A 229 -4.74 19.57 9.96
N VAL A 230 -3.96 19.46 8.89
CA VAL A 230 -4.23 18.54 7.79
C VAL A 230 -3.30 17.34 7.89
N ALA A 231 -3.86 16.15 8.10
CA ALA A 231 -3.09 14.91 7.98
C ALA A 231 -3.12 14.41 6.54
N VAL A 232 -1.94 14.12 5.97
CA VAL A 232 -1.77 13.60 4.61
C VAL A 232 -1.20 12.19 4.66
N PHE A 233 -1.92 11.22 4.07
CA PHE A 233 -1.56 9.79 4.13
C PHE A 233 -2.09 9.01 2.92
N PRO A 234 -1.47 7.87 2.56
CA PRO A 234 -1.85 7.12 1.36
C PRO A 234 -3.05 6.19 1.61
N ALA A 235 -3.60 5.63 0.53
CA ALA A 235 -4.50 4.48 0.65
C ALA A 235 -3.76 3.26 1.25
N PRO A 236 -4.27 2.64 2.33
CA PRO A 236 -3.52 1.65 3.10
C PRO A 236 -3.19 0.36 2.34
N HIS A 237 -3.95 0.01 1.29
CA HIS A 237 -3.81 -1.24 0.54
C HIS A 237 -3.54 -1.07 -0.96
N GLN A 238 -3.52 0.17 -1.47
CA GLN A 238 -3.39 0.45 -2.91
C GLN A 238 -2.17 1.31 -3.23
N TYR A 239 -1.30 1.53 -2.25
CA TYR A 239 -0.18 2.46 -2.37
C TYR A 239 1.17 1.79 -2.50
N PHE A 240 1.36 0.60 -1.94
CA PHE A 240 2.64 -0.09 -2.01
C PHE A 240 2.70 -0.97 -3.24
N TYR A 241 3.73 -0.75 -4.06
CA TYR A 241 4.03 -1.64 -5.18
C TYR A 241 4.74 -2.90 -4.66
N PRO A 242 4.68 -4.03 -5.38
CA PRO A 242 5.14 -5.30 -4.84
C PRO A 242 6.67 -5.32 -4.70
N LEU A 243 7.12 -5.74 -3.52
CA LEU A 243 8.53 -5.90 -3.14
C LEU A 243 8.73 -7.26 -2.48
N ASP A 244 9.95 -7.77 -2.48
CA ASP A 244 10.32 -8.96 -1.70
C ASP A 244 10.53 -8.60 -0.22
N GLU A 245 11.01 -7.38 0.07
CA GLU A 245 11.26 -6.89 1.43
C GLU A 245 10.31 -5.75 1.86
N ALA A 246 9.92 -5.74 3.13
CA ALA A 246 9.03 -4.74 3.72
C ALA A 246 9.80 -3.65 4.49
N PHE A 247 10.56 -2.82 3.78
CA PHE A 247 11.31 -1.71 4.38
C PHE A 247 10.45 -0.46 4.63
N ASN A 248 10.87 0.36 5.61
CA ASN A 248 10.41 1.75 5.66
C ASN A 248 11.21 2.58 4.65
N LEU A 249 10.59 2.86 3.50
CA LEU A 249 11.23 3.55 2.39
C LEU A 249 10.96 5.06 2.40
N ASN A 250 10.86 5.67 3.58
CA ASN A 250 10.55 7.09 3.79
C ASN A 250 9.27 7.55 3.05
N PHE A 251 8.10 7.06 3.47
CA PHE A 251 6.85 7.16 2.70
C PHE A 251 6.22 8.55 2.61
N THR A 252 6.80 9.57 3.24
CA THR A 252 6.31 10.96 3.18
C THR A 252 7.44 11.93 2.89
N TRP A 253 7.07 13.12 2.43
CA TRP A 253 7.97 14.21 2.12
C TRP A 253 7.42 15.55 2.60
N SER A 254 8.30 16.52 2.81
CA SER A 254 7.94 17.93 3.05
C SER A 254 9.03 18.88 2.55
N GLY A 255 8.67 20.13 2.25
CA GLY A 255 9.60 21.19 1.84
C GLY A 255 9.39 21.68 0.40
N LYS A 256 10.31 22.53 -0.08
CA LYS A 256 10.29 23.09 -1.45
C LYS A 256 11.04 22.21 -2.45
N ASN A 257 10.82 22.46 -3.74
CA ASN A 257 11.57 21.84 -4.83
C ASN A 257 11.59 20.30 -4.76
N TYR A 258 10.46 19.69 -4.38
CA TYR A 258 10.38 18.24 -4.25
C TYR A 258 10.65 17.56 -5.59
N ARG A 259 11.65 16.66 -5.59
CA ARG A 259 12.20 15.97 -6.76
C ARG A 259 12.63 16.88 -7.92
N ASN A 260 12.90 18.17 -7.65
CA ASN A 260 13.16 19.20 -8.67
C ASN A 260 12.02 19.34 -9.71
N VAL A 261 10.80 18.92 -9.34
CA VAL A 261 9.62 18.92 -10.21
C VAL A 261 8.52 19.81 -9.62
N LEU A 262 8.26 19.69 -8.31
CA LEU A 262 7.31 20.55 -7.59
C LEU A 262 8.07 21.65 -6.87
N THR A 263 8.02 22.88 -7.38
CA THR A 263 8.80 24.01 -6.87
C THR A 263 8.27 24.58 -5.55
N ASN A 264 6.95 24.62 -5.42
CA ASN A 264 6.24 25.13 -4.24
C ASN A 264 6.54 24.35 -2.96
N TYR A 265 6.37 25.00 -1.80
CA TYR A 265 6.45 24.31 -0.52
C TYR A 265 5.28 23.33 -0.39
N GLY A 266 5.51 22.12 0.09
CA GLY A 266 4.42 21.18 0.31
C GLY A 266 4.71 20.11 1.35
N ILE A 267 3.69 19.29 1.57
CA ILE A 267 3.74 18.03 2.31
C ILE A 267 3.04 16.95 1.50
N GLY A 268 3.49 15.70 1.60
CA GLY A 268 2.88 14.63 0.84
C GLY A 268 3.37 13.23 1.13
N ILE A 269 2.85 12.30 0.33
CA ILE A 269 3.23 10.90 0.28
C ILE A 269 4.18 10.66 -0.89
N ARG A 270 5.11 9.70 -0.73
CA ARG A 270 6.03 9.29 -1.79
C ARG A 270 6.23 7.79 -1.91
N GLN A 271 6.48 7.37 -3.14
CA GLN A 271 6.92 6.02 -3.48
C GLN A 271 8.41 6.08 -3.80
N ASP A 272 9.18 5.22 -3.14
CA ASP A 272 10.59 5.09 -3.50
C ASP A 272 10.73 4.45 -4.88
N LEU A 273 11.69 4.90 -5.69
CA LEU A 273 11.87 4.37 -7.03
C LEU A 273 12.52 2.99 -7.02
N TYR A 274 13.41 2.74 -6.06
CA TYR A 274 14.32 1.61 -6.07
C TYR A 274 13.94 0.53 -5.05
N GLY A 275 13.00 0.80 -4.16
CA GLY A 275 12.39 -0.23 -3.32
C GLY A 275 13.40 -1.01 -2.49
N ASP A 276 13.33 -2.34 -2.57
CA ASP A 276 14.28 -3.27 -1.98
C ASP A 276 15.53 -3.53 -2.84
N LYS A 277 15.64 -2.87 -4.00
CA LYS A 277 16.72 -3.00 -5.00
C LYS A 277 16.88 -4.41 -5.58
N ARG A 278 15.81 -5.21 -5.59
CA ARG A 278 15.78 -6.56 -6.19
C ARG A 278 15.12 -6.55 -7.55
N PHE A 279 13.81 -6.81 -7.59
CA PHE A 279 13.02 -6.78 -8.82
C PHE A 279 12.40 -5.40 -8.97
N VAL A 280 11.49 -4.98 -8.09
CA VAL A 280 10.88 -3.64 -8.14
C VAL A 280 10.12 -3.40 -9.47
N PRO A 281 8.99 -4.10 -9.70
CA PRO A 281 8.28 -4.07 -10.98
C PRO A 281 7.42 -2.81 -11.22
N TRP A 282 7.27 -1.94 -10.22
CA TRP A 282 6.31 -0.82 -10.20
C TRP A 282 4.86 -1.25 -10.50
N PHE A 283 3.89 -0.33 -10.48
CA PHE A 283 2.50 -0.66 -10.80
C PHE A 283 2.29 -0.83 -12.31
N ASN A 284 1.39 -1.74 -12.67
CA ASN A 284 0.90 -1.86 -14.04
C ASN A 284 0.02 -0.67 -14.42
N SER A 285 0.15 -0.19 -15.65
CA SER A 285 -0.81 0.75 -16.25
C SER A 285 -1.22 0.27 -17.65
N PRO A 286 -2.03 -0.79 -17.77
CA PRO A 286 -2.46 -1.31 -19.08
C PRO A 286 -3.25 -0.26 -19.89
N PRO A 287 -3.17 -0.29 -21.24
CA PRO A 287 -3.88 0.67 -22.09
C PRO A 287 -5.36 0.82 -21.75
N GLY A 288 -5.83 2.06 -21.66
CA GLY A 288 -7.24 2.40 -21.40
C GLY A 288 -7.72 2.15 -19.97
N THR A 289 -6.91 1.54 -19.10
CA THR A 289 -7.27 1.37 -17.68
C THR A 289 -7.09 2.67 -16.91
N LYS A 290 -8.05 2.96 -16.02
CA LYS A 290 -7.99 4.16 -15.17
C LYS A 290 -7.15 3.88 -13.93
N GLN A 291 -6.00 4.53 -13.87
CA GLN A 291 -5.10 4.51 -12.72
C GLN A 291 -5.53 5.60 -11.74
N ARG A 292 -5.71 5.23 -10.47
CA ARG A 292 -6.19 6.13 -9.41
C ARG A 292 -5.05 6.50 -8.46
N LEU A 293 -4.30 7.54 -8.82
CA LEU A 293 -3.17 8.06 -8.04
C LEU A 293 -3.72 8.93 -6.92
N ASN A 294 -3.79 8.43 -5.70
CA ASN A 294 -4.58 9.08 -4.65
C ASN A 294 -3.88 9.20 -3.29
N PHE A 295 -4.32 10.20 -2.54
CA PHE A 295 -3.98 10.38 -1.15
C PHE A 295 -5.20 10.87 -0.38
N PHE A 296 -5.15 10.72 0.94
CA PHE A 296 -6.17 11.21 1.85
C PHE A 296 -5.70 12.46 2.56
N CYS A 297 -6.64 13.37 2.79
CA CYS A 297 -6.52 14.44 3.76
C CYS A 297 -7.56 14.24 4.86
N LEU A 298 -7.14 14.28 6.13
CA LEU A 298 -8.04 14.37 7.27
C LEU A 298 -7.89 15.76 7.89
N LEU A 299 -8.99 16.48 8.02
CA LEU A 299 -9.04 17.79 8.69
C LEU A 299 -9.32 17.61 10.17
N SER A 300 -8.63 18.36 11.01
CA SER A 300 -8.86 18.39 12.46
C SER A 300 -8.60 19.81 12.98
N ASP A 301 -9.33 20.24 14.01
CA ASP A 301 -9.03 21.45 14.78
C ASP A 301 -7.99 21.20 15.90
N LYS A 302 -7.46 19.97 15.96
CA LYS A 302 -6.46 19.52 16.93
C LYS A 302 -5.07 19.46 16.28
N HIS A 303 -4.07 19.07 17.07
CA HIS A 303 -2.66 18.96 16.68
C HIS A 303 -2.03 17.63 17.14
N GLY A 304 -0.89 17.30 16.53
CA GLY A 304 0.02 16.24 16.93
C GLY A 304 -0.64 14.89 17.15
N ASP A 305 -0.42 14.33 18.34
CA ASP A 305 -0.87 12.98 18.69
C ASP A 305 -2.39 12.81 18.58
N MET A 306 -3.18 13.84 18.89
CA MET A 306 -4.64 13.73 18.81
C MET A 306 -5.11 13.44 17.38
N VAL A 307 -4.53 14.11 16.39
CA VAL A 307 -4.83 13.90 14.96
C VAL A 307 -4.31 12.55 14.51
N MET A 308 -3.11 12.16 14.96
CA MET A 308 -2.55 10.85 14.65
C MET A 308 -3.42 9.69 15.18
N GLN A 309 -4.07 9.86 16.35
CA GLN A 309 -5.05 8.88 16.85
C GLN A 309 -6.31 8.80 15.97
N GLU A 310 -6.74 9.91 15.37
CA GLU A 310 -7.87 9.91 14.42
C GLU A 310 -7.50 9.19 13.12
N VAL A 311 -6.27 9.38 12.61
CA VAL A 311 -5.77 8.67 11.43
C VAL A 311 -5.68 7.16 11.67
N LYS A 312 -5.18 6.74 12.83
CA LYS A 312 -5.06 5.31 13.17
C LYS A 312 -6.39 4.56 13.13
N LYS A 313 -7.53 5.22 13.32
CA LYS A 313 -8.85 4.57 13.24
C LYS A 313 -9.12 3.95 11.87
N TYR A 314 -8.53 4.47 10.79
CA TYR A 314 -8.72 3.94 9.43
C TYR A 314 -7.97 2.62 9.17
N THR A 315 -6.98 2.27 10.01
CA THR A 315 -6.22 1.02 9.90
C THR A 315 -6.21 0.21 11.18
N ASN A 316 -7.05 0.55 12.16
CA ASN A 316 -7.00 0.02 13.53
C ASN A 316 -5.59 0.12 14.15
N GLY A 317 -4.84 1.18 13.83
CA GLY A 317 -3.45 1.35 14.27
C GLY A 317 -2.48 0.34 13.66
N ASP A 318 -2.78 -0.17 12.46
CA ASP A 318 -2.07 -1.28 11.80
C ASP A 318 -2.11 -2.59 12.63
N VAL A 319 -3.19 -2.80 13.39
CA VAL A 319 -3.43 -3.99 14.22
C VAL A 319 -4.67 -4.74 13.74
N TYR A 320 -4.56 -6.06 13.66
CA TYR A 320 -5.73 -6.90 13.39
C TYR A 320 -6.72 -6.87 14.57
N PRO A 321 -7.97 -6.44 14.36
CA PRO A 321 -8.95 -6.33 15.44
C PRO A 321 -9.25 -7.70 16.06
N LYS A 322 -9.46 -7.73 17.37
CA LYS A 322 -9.87 -8.95 18.07
C LYS A 322 -11.32 -9.28 17.71
N ILE A 323 -11.57 -10.53 17.36
CA ILE A 323 -12.92 -11.08 17.20
C ILE A 323 -13.11 -12.12 18.31
N GLU A 324 -14.16 -11.97 19.10
CA GLU A 324 -14.45 -12.88 20.21
C GLU A 324 -14.66 -14.31 19.72
N GLY A 325 -14.05 -15.28 20.40
CA GLY A 325 -14.08 -16.70 20.00
C GLY A 325 -13.08 -17.09 18.91
N TYR A 326 -12.34 -16.15 18.30
CA TYR A 326 -11.40 -16.43 17.20
C TYR A 326 -9.96 -16.03 17.51
N LYS A 327 -9.03 -16.72 16.84
CA LYS A 327 -7.59 -16.39 16.80
C LYS A 327 -7.21 -15.84 15.43
N LYS A 328 -6.33 -14.85 15.40
CA LYS A 328 -5.79 -14.24 14.18
C LYS A 328 -4.61 -15.04 13.68
N PHE A 329 -4.82 -15.75 12.59
CA PHE A 329 -3.81 -16.55 11.89
C PHE A 329 -3.29 -15.79 10.68
N ALA A 330 -1.97 -15.66 10.56
CA ALA A 330 -1.30 -15.15 9.36
C ALA A 330 -0.26 -16.17 8.90
N SER A 331 -0.14 -16.37 7.59
CA SER A 331 0.73 -17.40 7.01
C SER A 331 1.57 -16.84 5.88
N HIS A 332 2.68 -17.54 5.60
CA HIS A 332 3.58 -17.34 4.47
C HIS A 332 4.53 -16.16 4.67
N PHE A 333 5.43 -16.31 5.63
CA PHE A 333 6.49 -15.35 5.91
C PHE A 333 7.86 -16.00 5.78
N HIS A 334 8.76 -15.30 5.10
CA HIS A 334 10.17 -15.64 4.94
C HIS A 334 10.98 -14.69 5.81
N ASN A 335 11.38 -15.12 7.00
CA ASN A 335 12.29 -14.32 7.83
C ASN A 335 13.76 -14.69 7.58
N GLU A 336 13.99 -15.86 6.96
CA GLU A 336 15.31 -16.44 6.67
C GLU A 336 16.20 -16.54 7.92
N TYR A 337 15.58 -16.52 9.10
CA TYR A 337 16.27 -16.28 10.36
C TYR A 337 17.14 -17.47 10.79
N VAL A 338 16.66 -18.68 10.49
CA VAL A 338 17.42 -19.93 10.71
C VAL A 338 18.75 -19.89 9.96
N MET A 339 18.71 -19.56 8.67
CA MET A 339 19.91 -19.55 7.83
C MET A 339 20.80 -18.32 8.10
N SER A 340 20.19 -17.13 8.12
CA SER A 340 20.93 -15.86 8.14
C SER A 340 21.47 -15.46 9.51
N VAL A 341 20.95 -16.04 10.59
CA VAL A 341 21.34 -15.74 11.98
C VAL A 341 21.78 -16.97 12.75
N ILE A 342 20.91 -17.98 12.91
CA ILE A 342 21.18 -19.13 13.80
C ILE A 342 22.33 -19.98 13.25
N LEU A 343 22.19 -20.52 12.05
CA LEU A 343 23.22 -21.36 11.42
C LEU A 343 24.44 -20.56 10.94
N ALA A 344 24.29 -19.24 10.76
CA ALA A 344 25.40 -18.33 10.54
C ALA A 344 26.22 -18.02 11.81
N GLY A 345 25.85 -18.58 12.97
CA GLY A 345 26.56 -18.38 14.24
C GLY A 345 26.50 -16.95 14.79
N LYS A 346 25.52 -16.15 14.34
CA LYS A 346 25.35 -14.76 14.80
C LYS A 346 24.65 -14.74 16.17
N LYS A 347 24.76 -13.60 16.86
CA LYS A 347 24.07 -13.39 18.13
C LYS A 347 22.55 -13.51 17.95
N VAL A 348 21.96 -14.47 18.66
CA VAL A 348 20.51 -14.67 18.73
C VAL A 348 19.97 -13.86 19.92
N PRO A 349 19.12 -12.83 19.71
CA PRO A 349 18.50 -12.06 20.78
C PRO A 349 17.33 -12.84 21.40
N ASP A 350 16.97 -12.48 22.64
CA ASP A 350 15.84 -13.10 23.35
C ASP A 350 14.50 -12.92 22.61
N THR A 351 14.35 -11.82 21.87
CA THR A 351 13.20 -11.60 21.00
C THR A 351 13.63 -10.90 19.70
N PRO A 352 13.65 -11.61 18.57
CA PRO A 352 13.93 -11.04 17.25
C PRO A 352 12.92 -9.97 16.85
N ASN A 353 13.35 -9.05 15.99
CA ASN A 353 12.49 -7.95 15.54
C ASN A 353 11.24 -8.43 14.80
N PHE A 354 11.31 -9.50 14.00
CA PHE A 354 10.14 -10.03 13.30
C PHE A 354 9.05 -10.51 14.27
N VAL A 355 9.44 -11.15 15.39
CA VAL A 355 8.51 -11.57 16.45
C VAL A 355 7.82 -10.34 17.08
N LYS A 356 8.58 -9.28 17.37
CA LYS A 356 8.03 -8.02 17.89
C LYS A 356 7.03 -7.39 16.93
N VAL A 357 7.32 -7.42 15.63
CA VAL A 357 6.42 -6.91 14.57
C VAL A 357 5.11 -7.70 14.56
N PHE A 358 5.17 -9.04 14.54
CA PHE A 358 3.96 -9.86 14.57
C PHE A 358 3.10 -9.60 15.82
N LYS A 359 3.72 -9.57 17.01
CA LYS A 359 3.00 -9.24 18.25
C LYS A 359 2.38 -7.84 18.20
N THR A 360 3.08 -6.86 17.63
CA THR A 360 2.58 -5.49 17.46
C THR A 360 1.40 -5.43 16.48
N MET A 361 1.41 -6.23 15.42
CA MET A 361 0.29 -6.38 14.48
C MET A 361 -0.92 -7.07 15.12
N GLY A 362 -0.76 -7.65 16.31
CA GLY A 362 -1.80 -8.36 17.04
C GLY A 362 -2.17 -9.70 16.44
N VAL A 363 -1.31 -10.34 15.64
CA VAL A 363 -1.52 -11.73 15.20
C VAL A 363 -1.25 -12.68 16.36
N ASP A 364 -2.14 -13.67 16.53
CA ASP A 364 -2.02 -14.67 17.58
C ASP A 364 -1.20 -15.89 17.11
N ILE A 365 -1.29 -16.21 15.83
CA ILE A 365 -0.64 -17.38 15.22
C ILE A 365 0.02 -16.96 13.91
N VAL A 366 1.30 -17.28 13.75
CA VAL A 366 2.06 -17.05 12.53
C VAL A 366 2.59 -18.36 11.99
N HIS A 367 2.27 -18.68 10.74
CA HIS A 367 2.83 -19.81 10.01
C HIS A 367 3.90 -19.35 9.02
N LEU A 368 5.11 -19.86 9.19
CA LEU A 368 6.26 -19.53 8.36
C LEU A 368 6.22 -20.26 7.01
N GLY A 369 7.03 -19.79 6.06
CA GLY A 369 7.23 -20.42 4.77
C GLY A 369 8.70 -20.57 4.41
N GLU A 370 9.56 -20.83 5.39
CA GLU A 370 11.03 -20.78 5.27
C GLU A 370 11.62 -21.70 4.17
N PHE A 371 12.93 -21.59 3.96
CA PHE A 371 13.72 -22.45 3.06
C PHE A 371 13.36 -22.32 1.57
N HIS A 372 12.74 -21.21 1.19
CA HIS A 372 12.53 -20.88 -0.22
C HIS A 372 13.81 -20.32 -0.85
N TYR A 373 14.41 -21.08 -1.77
CA TYR A 373 15.72 -20.79 -2.38
C TYR A 373 16.90 -20.65 -1.40
N THR A 374 16.68 -20.97 -0.12
CA THR A 374 17.68 -21.06 0.94
C THR A 374 17.72 -22.49 1.47
N ALA A 375 18.72 -22.82 2.32
CA ALA A 375 18.86 -24.15 2.92
C ALA A 375 19.06 -25.30 1.91
N HIS A 376 18.92 -26.56 2.35
CA HIS A 376 19.29 -27.75 1.57
C HIS A 376 18.13 -28.77 1.49
N PRO A 377 17.00 -28.45 0.82
CA PRO A 377 15.81 -29.30 0.82
C PRO A 377 16.04 -30.74 0.30
N LYS A 378 17.03 -30.94 -0.57
CA LYS A 378 17.41 -32.24 -1.15
C LYS A 378 18.57 -32.95 -0.42
N GLY A 379 19.06 -32.37 0.68
CA GLY A 379 20.22 -32.86 1.42
C GLY A 379 21.52 -32.11 1.10
N PRO A 380 22.67 -32.53 1.70
CA PRO A 380 22.88 -33.77 2.44
C PRO A 380 21.98 -33.95 3.67
N ASP A 381 21.62 -35.20 3.99
CA ASP A 381 20.61 -35.56 5.00
C ASP A 381 20.85 -34.86 6.35
N GLU A 382 22.04 -35.01 6.94
CA GLU A 382 22.35 -34.38 8.25
C GLU A 382 22.17 -32.87 8.24
N GLN A 383 22.62 -32.21 7.17
CA GLN A 383 22.51 -30.77 7.06
C GLN A 383 21.05 -30.34 6.99
N ARG A 384 20.25 -31.02 6.17
CA ARG A 384 18.82 -30.75 6.03
C ARG A 384 18.05 -31.01 7.32
N LEU A 385 18.36 -32.11 8.01
CA LEU A 385 17.70 -32.46 9.26
C LEU A 385 18.05 -31.47 10.37
N ASN A 386 19.30 -30.99 10.40
CA ASN A 386 19.70 -29.92 11.30
C ASN A 386 18.97 -28.60 11.01
N GLU A 387 18.80 -28.21 9.75
CA GLU A 387 18.04 -27.02 9.36
C GLU A 387 16.58 -27.07 9.85
N LEU A 388 15.90 -28.21 9.66
CA LEU A 388 14.54 -28.42 10.16
C LEU A 388 14.48 -28.38 11.69
N ASN A 389 15.44 -29.05 12.33
CA ASN A 389 15.55 -29.05 13.78
C ASN A 389 15.70 -27.62 14.34
N GLU A 390 16.55 -26.78 13.73
CA GLU A 390 16.71 -25.40 14.15
C GLU A 390 15.46 -24.54 13.87
N LEU A 391 14.73 -24.79 12.78
CA LEU A 391 13.41 -24.18 12.55
C LEU A 391 12.42 -24.53 13.68
N PHE A 392 12.33 -25.80 14.06
CA PHE A 392 11.43 -26.25 15.13
C PHE A 392 11.81 -25.66 16.48
N LYS A 393 13.10 -25.69 16.84
CA LYS A 393 13.62 -25.08 18.08
C LYS A 393 13.37 -23.58 18.12
N MET A 394 13.58 -22.88 17.00
CA MET A 394 13.32 -21.44 16.89
C MET A 394 11.84 -21.12 17.09
N CYS A 395 10.95 -21.85 16.40
CA CYS A 395 9.51 -21.66 16.53
C CYS A 395 9.03 -21.89 17.96
N ASN A 396 9.52 -22.95 18.61
CA ASN A 396 9.22 -23.21 20.02
C ASN A 396 9.78 -22.12 20.95
N ARG A 397 11.03 -21.69 20.76
CA ARG A 397 11.69 -20.65 21.57
C ARG A 397 10.92 -19.32 21.57
N TYR A 398 10.33 -18.94 20.45
CA TYR A 398 9.64 -17.65 20.31
C TYR A 398 8.11 -17.74 20.38
N SER A 399 7.57 -18.92 20.67
CA SER A 399 6.16 -19.10 21.02
C SER A 399 5.95 -18.94 22.52
N ASP A 400 4.77 -18.48 22.92
CA ASP A 400 4.34 -18.37 24.31
C ASP A 400 2.83 -18.62 24.44
N SER A 401 2.25 -18.34 25.62
CA SER A 401 0.83 -18.60 25.89
C SER A 401 -0.15 -17.73 25.10
N VAL A 402 0.31 -16.66 24.46
CA VAL A 402 -0.52 -15.71 23.71
C VAL A 402 -0.11 -15.56 22.24
N PHE A 403 1.06 -16.04 21.86
CA PHE A 403 1.61 -15.97 20.50
C PHE A 403 2.21 -17.33 20.09
N LEU A 404 1.76 -17.87 18.95
CA LEU A 404 2.24 -19.14 18.42
C LEU A 404 2.96 -18.94 17.08
N LEU A 405 4.22 -19.34 17.02
CA LEU A 405 4.99 -19.42 15.79
C LEU A 405 5.01 -20.87 15.30
N LEU A 406 4.50 -21.11 14.10
CA LEU A 406 4.37 -22.42 13.49
C LEU A 406 5.43 -22.60 12.39
N PRO A 407 6.16 -23.73 12.42
CA PRO A 407 7.12 -24.04 11.37
C PRO A 407 6.38 -24.36 10.07
N GLY A 408 6.97 -23.92 8.96
CA GLY A 408 6.47 -24.15 7.62
C GLY A 408 7.54 -23.80 6.60
N GLU A 409 7.38 -24.33 5.39
CA GLU A 409 8.30 -24.17 4.27
C GLU A 409 7.50 -23.84 3.01
N GLU A 410 8.12 -23.16 2.03
CA GLU A 410 7.58 -22.96 0.67
C GLU A 410 8.35 -23.81 -0.37
N PRO A 411 8.00 -25.10 -0.56
CA PRO A 411 8.66 -25.94 -1.55
C PRO A 411 8.22 -25.60 -2.99
N ASN A 412 9.10 -25.95 -3.93
CA ASN A 412 8.86 -25.88 -5.37
C ASN A 412 8.76 -27.27 -6.02
N GLU A 413 8.86 -28.33 -5.22
CA GLU A 413 8.99 -29.71 -5.68
C GLU A 413 7.65 -30.46 -5.63
N PHE A 414 7.50 -31.48 -6.48
CA PHE A 414 6.43 -32.48 -6.52
C PHE A 414 5.03 -31.98 -6.90
N LEU A 415 4.48 -30.96 -6.22
CA LEU A 415 3.08 -30.54 -6.37
C LEU A 415 2.87 -29.44 -7.43
N GLY A 416 3.95 -28.95 -8.02
CA GLY A 416 3.92 -27.90 -9.04
C GLY A 416 3.73 -26.50 -8.48
N GLY A 417 4.42 -25.53 -9.08
CA GLY A 417 4.43 -24.15 -8.61
C GLY A 417 5.05 -24.04 -7.23
N HIS A 418 4.64 -23.04 -6.46
CA HIS A 418 5.04 -22.89 -5.07
C HIS A 418 3.87 -23.25 -4.16
N TRP A 419 4.13 -24.03 -3.13
CA TRP A 419 3.11 -24.47 -2.18
C TRP A 419 3.63 -24.37 -0.76
N LEU A 420 2.72 -24.43 0.21
CA LEU A 420 3.01 -24.44 1.63
C LEU A 420 2.51 -25.75 2.21
N GLN A 421 3.19 -26.22 3.26
CA GLN A 421 2.76 -27.36 4.07
C GLN A 421 2.45 -26.90 5.48
N PHE A 422 1.57 -27.62 6.16
CA PHE A 422 1.32 -27.45 7.58
C PHE A 422 1.14 -28.80 8.28
N PHE A 423 2.01 -29.14 9.23
CA PHE A 423 1.92 -30.35 10.03
C PHE A 423 1.44 -30.07 11.46
N PRO A 424 0.68 -31.00 12.08
CA PRO A 424 0.23 -30.85 13.47
C PRO A 424 1.35 -31.02 14.51
N LYS A 425 2.56 -31.41 14.08
CA LYS A 425 3.75 -31.62 14.91
C LYS A 425 5.02 -31.49 14.04
N PRO A 426 6.23 -31.38 14.63
CA PRO A 426 7.48 -31.44 13.88
C PRO A 426 7.59 -32.73 13.04
N VAL A 427 7.89 -32.58 11.74
CA VAL A 427 8.09 -33.69 10.80
C VAL A 427 9.44 -33.49 10.10
N TYR A 428 10.33 -34.46 10.26
CA TYR A 428 11.62 -34.46 9.57
C TYR A 428 11.49 -35.09 8.20
N TRP A 429 11.83 -34.32 7.16
CA TRP A 429 11.65 -34.76 5.79
C TRP A 429 12.67 -34.16 4.83
N ILE A 430 13.03 -34.94 3.80
CA ILE A 430 14.01 -34.60 2.77
C ILE A 430 13.36 -34.79 1.41
N MET A 431 13.49 -33.79 0.52
CA MET A 431 12.89 -33.76 -0.82
C MET A 431 13.74 -34.52 -1.85
N SER A 432 14.36 -35.63 -1.43
CA SER A 432 15.16 -36.50 -2.27
C SER A 432 15.18 -37.90 -1.68
N ARG A 433 15.11 -38.92 -2.54
CA ARG A 433 15.22 -40.33 -2.14
C ARG A 433 15.91 -41.14 -3.23
N ALA A 434 17.07 -41.72 -2.89
CA ALA A 434 17.74 -42.71 -3.73
C ALA A 434 16.96 -44.04 -3.74
N LYS A 435 17.15 -44.86 -4.79
CA LYS A 435 16.33 -46.06 -5.03
C LYS A 435 16.41 -47.09 -3.90
N ASP A 436 17.59 -47.22 -3.29
CA ASP A 436 17.94 -48.14 -2.21
C ASP A 436 17.60 -47.61 -0.81
N VAL A 437 17.21 -46.34 -0.70
CA VAL A 437 16.84 -45.71 0.57
C VAL A 437 15.32 -45.79 0.77
N PRO A 438 14.85 -46.27 1.94
CA PRO A 438 13.42 -46.39 2.20
C PRO A 438 12.74 -45.02 2.32
N PHE A 439 11.43 -44.99 2.05
CA PHE A 439 10.57 -43.79 2.21
C PHE A 439 10.55 -43.29 3.66
N ILE A 440 10.62 -44.20 4.63
CA ILE A 440 10.68 -43.90 6.08
C ILE A 440 11.92 -44.59 6.65
N SER A 441 12.68 -43.87 7.47
CA SER A 441 13.75 -44.44 8.30
C SER A 441 13.72 -43.89 9.72
N GLN A 442 14.39 -44.56 10.65
CA GLN A 442 14.63 -44.07 11.99
C GLN A 442 16.04 -43.44 12.08
N HIS A 443 16.12 -42.17 12.41
CA HIS A 443 17.35 -41.44 12.72
C HIS A 443 17.60 -41.49 14.24
N PRO A 444 18.85 -41.69 14.70
CA PRO A 444 19.16 -41.70 16.14
C PRO A 444 18.74 -40.42 16.86
N ASP A 445 19.02 -39.25 16.26
CA ASP A 445 18.77 -37.95 16.93
C ASP A 445 17.42 -37.30 16.60
N TYR A 446 16.87 -37.54 15.41
CA TYR A 446 15.69 -36.83 14.89
C TYR A 446 14.44 -37.72 14.85
N GLY A 447 14.58 -39.00 15.18
CA GLY A 447 13.48 -39.94 15.15
C GLY A 447 13.07 -40.31 13.73
N LYS A 448 11.76 -40.34 13.47
CA LYS A 448 11.22 -40.73 12.17
C LYS A 448 11.52 -39.68 11.10
N VAL A 449 12.21 -40.10 10.03
CA VAL A 449 12.57 -39.27 8.88
C VAL A 449 11.90 -39.81 7.62
N TYR A 450 11.31 -38.89 6.85
CA TYR A 450 10.73 -39.16 5.54
C TYR A 450 11.65 -38.72 4.41
N ARG A 451 11.71 -39.49 3.33
CA ARG A 451 12.39 -39.11 2.08
C ARG A 451 11.39 -39.18 0.94
N VAL A 452 11.14 -38.06 0.28
CA VAL A 452 10.08 -37.90 -0.74
C VAL A 452 10.73 -37.62 -2.09
N ASN A 453 10.31 -38.30 -3.15
CA ASN A 453 10.79 -38.06 -4.51
C ASN A 453 9.68 -37.84 -5.56
N SER A 454 8.42 -37.86 -5.15
CA SER A 454 7.27 -37.78 -6.07
C SER A 454 6.05 -37.14 -5.41
N LYS A 455 5.06 -36.75 -6.23
CA LYS A 455 3.78 -36.17 -5.74
C LYS A 455 2.96 -37.19 -4.97
N GLU A 456 3.04 -38.46 -5.33
CA GLU A 456 2.39 -39.58 -4.65
C GLU A 456 3.00 -39.80 -3.25
N GLU A 457 4.33 -39.76 -3.14
CA GLU A 457 5.02 -39.85 -1.85
C GLU A 457 4.78 -38.63 -0.97
N MET A 458 4.67 -37.44 -1.57
CA MET A 458 4.34 -36.23 -0.83
C MET A 458 2.91 -36.29 -0.28
N LEU A 459 1.94 -36.73 -1.08
CA LEU A 459 0.58 -36.96 -0.61
C LEU A 459 0.54 -38.00 0.52
N LYS A 460 1.25 -39.12 0.35
CA LYS A 460 1.37 -40.16 1.38
C LYS A 460 1.96 -39.62 2.68
N LEU A 461 2.95 -38.74 2.62
CA LEU A 461 3.52 -38.08 3.79
C LEU A 461 2.46 -37.21 4.50
N LEU A 462 1.71 -36.40 3.75
CA LEU A 462 0.62 -35.59 4.30
C LEU A 462 -0.44 -36.47 4.99
N GLU A 463 -0.81 -37.59 4.38
CA GLU A 463 -1.77 -38.53 4.94
C GLU A 463 -1.27 -39.20 6.24
N LEU A 464 -0.02 -39.66 6.25
CA LEU A 464 0.58 -40.34 7.42
C LEU A 464 0.79 -39.42 8.61
N GLU A 465 1.09 -38.14 8.37
CA GLU A 465 1.32 -37.15 9.43
C GLU A 465 0.13 -36.22 9.67
N ASN A 466 -1.01 -36.48 9.00
CA ASN A 466 -2.20 -35.63 9.02
C ASN A 466 -1.88 -34.15 8.72
N GLY A 467 -0.97 -33.94 7.76
CA GLY A 467 -0.57 -32.63 7.27
C GLY A 467 -1.55 -32.06 6.25
N LEU A 468 -1.40 -30.77 5.99
CA LEU A 468 -2.16 -30.01 5.01
C LEU A 468 -1.20 -29.32 4.04
N ALA A 469 -1.62 -29.12 2.80
CA ALA A 469 -0.87 -28.37 1.81
C ALA A 469 -1.78 -27.44 1.00
N TRP A 470 -1.25 -26.34 0.47
CA TRP A 470 -1.97 -25.46 -0.46
C TRP A 470 -1.00 -24.68 -1.34
N THR A 471 -1.45 -24.21 -2.50
CA THR A 471 -0.64 -23.35 -3.37
C THR A 471 -0.47 -21.97 -2.76
N ALA A 472 0.77 -21.47 -2.75
CA ALA A 472 1.16 -20.31 -1.96
C ALA A 472 0.72 -18.96 -2.58
N HIS A 473 0.76 -18.86 -3.91
CA HIS A 473 0.32 -17.69 -4.68
C HIS A 473 -0.06 -18.08 -6.13
N PRO A 474 -1.25 -18.64 -6.38
CA PRO A 474 -1.63 -19.11 -7.72
C PRO A 474 -1.59 -17.96 -8.73
N ARG A 475 -1.37 -18.27 -10.01
CA ARG A 475 -1.36 -17.31 -11.14
C ARG A 475 -0.23 -16.29 -11.17
N THR A 476 0.73 -16.38 -10.26
CA THR A 476 1.94 -15.53 -10.28
C THR A 476 3.19 -16.37 -10.02
N LYS A 477 4.37 -15.80 -10.28
CA LYS A 477 5.69 -16.44 -10.08
C LYS A 477 5.73 -17.86 -10.68
N GLY A 478 6.37 -18.82 -9.99
CA GLY A 478 6.38 -20.23 -10.38
C GLY A 478 5.00 -20.89 -10.43
N SER A 479 3.97 -20.25 -9.88
CA SER A 479 2.61 -20.77 -9.78
C SER A 479 1.67 -20.31 -10.91
N THR A 480 2.20 -19.66 -11.96
CA THR A 480 1.40 -19.01 -13.04
C THR A 480 0.36 -19.93 -13.70
N GLY A 481 0.73 -21.19 -13.96
CA GLY A 481 -0.16 -22.17 -14.62
C GLY A 481 -1.11 -22.94 -13.69
N TYR A 482 -1.12 -22.63 -12.39
CA TYR A 482 -1.83 -23.39 -11.38
C TYR A 482 -3.03 -22.60 -10.82
N PRO A 483 -4.15 -23.27 -10.49
CA PRO A 483 -4.31 -24.73 -10.33
C PRO A 483 -4.58 -25.53 -11.62
N ASP A 484 -4.78 -24.90 -12.78
CA ASP A 484 -5.27 -25.60 -13.98
C ASP A 484 -4.42 -26.80 -14.40
N LYS A 485 -3.10 -26.68 -14.28
CA LYS A 485 -2.16 -27.76 -14.65
C LYS A 485 -2.24 -29.00 -13.76
N TYR A 486 -2.67 -28.88 -12.49
CA TYR A 486 -2.73 -30.01 -11.55
C TYR A 486 -4.14 -30.37 -11.10
N ARG A 487 -5.19 -29.70 -11.60
CA ARG A 487 -6.55 -29.82 -11.05
C ARG A 487 -7.13 -31.25 -11.11
N SER A 488 -6.57 -32.11 -11.97
CA SER A 488 -6.95 -33.52 -12.09
C SER A 488 -6.05 -34.47 -11.29
N GLU A 489 -5.04 -33.95 -10.60
CA GLU A 489 -4.08 -34.76 -9.85
C GLU A 489 -4.70 -35.32 -8.56
N ALA A 490 -4.20 -36.48 -8.11
CA ALA A 490 -4.73 -37.14 -6.92
C ALA A 490 -4.59 -36.27 -5.66
N PHE A 491 -3.44 -35.61 -5.49
CA PHE A 491 -3.21 -34.73 -4.33
C PHE A 491 -4.19 -33.56 -4.30
N PHE A 492 -4.55 -32.98 -5.45
CA PHE A 492 -5.46 -31.84 -5.52
C PHE A 492 -6.87 -32.20 -5.05
N ASN A 493 -7.31 -33.44 -5.30
CA ASN A 493 -8.61 -33.96 -4.88
C ASN A 493 -8.59 -34.53 -3.45
N SER A 494 -7.44 -34.56 -2.78
CA SER A 494 -7.31 -35.04 -1.41
C SER A 494 -7.79 -33.99 -0.41
N ARG A 495 -8.39 -34.45 0.70
CA ARG A 495 -8.71 -33.60 1.86
C ARG A 495 -7.47 -32.93 2.49
N HIS A 496 -6.28 -33.45 2.20
CA HIS A 496 -5.00 -32.92 2.66
C HIS A 496 -4.52 -31.74 1.80
N PHE A 497 -5.20 -31.39 0.71
CA PHE A 497 -4.91 -30.21 -0.10
C PHE A 497 -6.02 -29.16 0.02
N MET A 498 -5.72 -28.02 0.65
CA MET A 498 -6.70 -26.97 1.00
C MET A 498 -6.94 -25.95 -0.12
N GLY A 499 -6.45 -26.20 -1.33
CA GLY A 499 -6.57 -25.27 -2.45
C GLY A 499 -5.42 -24.28 -2.53
N ALA A 500 -5.69 -22.98 -2.41
CA ALA A 500 -4.69 -21.94 -2.68
C ALA A 500 -4.89 -20.67 -1.84
N ALA A 501 -3.78 -19.96 -1.57
CA ALA A 501 -3.76 -18.66 -0.92
C ALA A 501 -3.62 -17.54 -1.97
N TRP A 502 -4.69 -16.77 -2.19
CA TRP A 502 -4.66 -15.61 -3.07
C TRP A 502 -4.05 -14.42 -2.34
N LYS A 503 -2.97 -13.85 -2.90
CA LYS A 503 -2.34 -12.63 -2.39
C LYS A 503 -2.93 -11.45 -3.19
N PRO A 504 -3.65 -10.52 -2.53
CA PRO A 504 -4.30 -9.39 -3.20
C PRO A 504 -3.31 -8.36 -3.75
#